data_AF-A0A402D4A3-F1
#
_entry.id   AF-A0A402D4A3-F1
#
_cell.length_a   1.000
_cell.length_b   1.000
_cell.length_c   1.000
_cell.angle_alpha   90.00
_cell.angle_beta   90.00
_cell.angle_gamma   90.00
#
_symmetry.space_group_name_H-M   'P 1'
#
loop_
_entity.id
_entity.type
_entity.pdbx_description
1 polymer ?
#
loop_
_entity_poly.entity_id
_entity_poly.type
_entity_poly.pdbx_seq_one_letter_code
_entity_poly.pdbx_strand_id
1 'polypeptide(L)'
;MGGYMAEEIATDAAPTSGWEVWAKKATTARDMVLVGAGLVYVLGFFIWAYNAYSRNLGLVSVSQVQYGAAGLIPIVLGLYGFLVARIGAVMNPHVVGAWTIIKHCLRSFFICAVLWGVSIFAAIFLLPGNNLPFKVASSIVTVTFIGLFVGKAYVLRDKDEDDLPWWQQTSWWLTLCIPSYIAVSMYAQLVYPAIPQEFGGMAPRSALIEVKRIDLSPRQRGVLLSAADQIGPKDPSKDANPVVTSIPVEVLYDNGDVIELRPQGSRSSAVFEIKRSNIVSITWLGYDIANNGKP
;
A
#
# COMPACT_ATOMS: atom_id res chain seq x y z
N MET A 1 -26.14 8.81 46.49
CA MET A 1 -25.55 9.81 45.58
C MET A 1 -24.96 9.07 44.40
N GLY A 2 -25.64 9.12 43.26
CA GLY A 2 -25.30 8.39 42.04
C GLY A 2 -26.32 8.77 40.98
N GLY A 3 -26.29 10.05 40.59
CA GLY A 3 -27.15 10.57 39.54
C GLY A 3 -26.69 10.03 38.20
N TYR A 4 -27.37 9.00 37.72
CA TYR A 4 -27.27 8.59 36.32
C TYR A 4 -27.80 9.74 35.48
N MET A 5 -26.89 10.49 34.86
CA MET A 5 -27.18 11.35 33.72
C MET A 5 -27.70 10.44 32.63
N ALA A 6 -29.03 10.30 32.55
CA ALA A 6 -29.68 9.80 31.35
C ALA A 6 -29.42 10.84 30.27
N GLU A 7 -28.37 10.62 29.48
CA GLU A 7 -28.17 11.30 28.21
C GLU A 7 -29.38 10.93 27.35
N GLU A 8 -30.36 11.84 27.33
CA GLU A 8 -31.54 11.76 26.50
C GLU A 8 -31.02 11.77 25.07
N ILE A 9 -30.87 10.56 24.49
CA ILE A 9 -30.52 10.38 23.09
C ILE A 9 -31.65 11.03 22.32
N ALA A 10 -31.43 12.28 21.92
CA ALA A 10 -32.32 13.04 21.09
C ALA A 10 -32.61 12.17 19.86
N THR A 11 -33.81 11.62 19.83
CA THR A 11 -34.28 10.83 18.71
C THR A 11 -34.53 11.84 17.62
N ASP A 12 -33.56 11.98 16.70
CA ASP A 12 -33.64 12.88 15.55
C ASP A 12 -35.04 12.76 14.93
N ALA A 13 -35.84 13.82 15.05
CA ALA A 13 -37.19 13.86 14.52
C ALA A 13 -37.15 13.45 13.03
N ALA A 14 -38.13 12.64 12.61
CA ALA A 14 -38.16 12.15 11.24
C ALA A 14 -38.15 13.35 10.26
N PRO A 15 -37.31 13.32 9.21
CA PRO A 15 -37.20 14.43 8.27
C PRO A 15 -38.57 14.72 7.65
N THR A 16 -39.01 15.97 7.75
CA THR A 16 -40.38 16.39 7.39
C THR A 16 -40.49 16.84 5.95
N SER A 17 -39.36 17.22 5.33
CA SER A 17 -39.30 17.72 3.96
C SER A 17 -38.46 16.82 3.04
N GLY A 18 -38.82 16.77 1.76
CA GLY A 18 -38.04 16.03 0.74
C GLY A 18 -36.59 16.56 0.63
N TRP A 19 -36.37 17.85 0.90
CA TRP A 19 -35.05 18.45 0.94
C TRP A 19 -34.18 17.90 2.07
N GLU A 20 -34.72 17.74 3.29
CA GLU A 20 -33.99 17.15 4.42
C GLU A 20 -33.54 15.71 4.14
N VAL A 21 -34.39 14.91 3.48
CA VAL A 21 -34.04 13.54 3.08
C VAL A 21 -32.88 13.53 2.08
N TRP A 22 -32.91 14.41 1.08
CA TRP A 22 -31.84 14.55 0.10
C TRP A 22 -30.53 15.03 0.71
N ALA A 23 -30.58 16.07 1.55
CA ALA A 23 -29.41 16.58 2.27
C ALA A 23 -28.77 15.50 3.15
N LYS A 24 -29.57 14.72 3.89
CA LYS A 24 -29.08 13.60 4.71
C LYS A 24 -28.39 12.52 3.86
N LYS A 25 -29.00 12.15 2.72
CA LYS A 25 -28.39 11.19 1.77
C LYS A 25 -27.08 11.72 1.19
N ALA A 26 -27.02 13.00 0.81
CA ALA A 26 -25.82 13.63 0.27
C ALA A 26 -24.67 13.66 1.28
N THR A 27 -24.96 14.04 2.53
CA THR A 27 -23.98 14.01 3.64
C THR A 27 -23.47 12.59 3.88
N THR A 28 -24.37 11.61 3.92
CA THR A 28 -23.99 10.20 4.10
C THR A 28 -23.10 9.72 2.95
N ALA A 29 -23.44 10.05 1.70
CA ALA A 29 -22.64 9.70 0.54
C ALA A 29 -21.26 10.37 0.57
N ARG A 30 -21.18 11.66 0.93
CA ARG A 30 -19.93 12.39 1.12
C ARG A 30 -19.05 11.70 2.16
N ASP A 31 -19.61 11.36 3.31
CA ASP A 31 -18.85 10.73 4.40
C ASP A 31 -18.35 9.33 3.98
N MET A 32 -19.17 8.55 3.26
CA MET A 32 -18.73 7.26 2.68
C MET A 32 -17.60 7.43 1.67
N VAL A 33 -17.66 8.44 0.81
CA VAL A 33 -16.59 8.74 -0.17
C VAL A 33 -15.30 9.16 0.55
N LEU A 34 -15.39 10.00 1.59
CA LEU A 34 -14.24 10.42 2.39
C LEU A 34 -13.58 9.24 3.11
N VAL A 35 -14.37 8.37 3.74
CA VAL A 35 -13.87 7.15 4.39
C VAL A 35 -13.25 6.21 3.35
N GLY A 36 -13.92 6.00 2.22
CA GLY A 36 -13.41 5.17 1.13
C GLY A 36 -12.08 5.67 0.57
N ALA A 37 -11.99 6.98 0.30
CA ALA A 37 -10.75 7.61 -0.16
C ALA A 37 -9.62 7.49 0.87
N GLY A 38 -9.92 7.68 2.16
CA GLY A 38 -8.96 7.46 3.23
C GLY A 38 -8.45 6.02 3.30
N LEU A 39 -9.34 5.03 3.15
CA LEU A 39 -8.97 3.61 3.11
C LEU A 39 -8.09 3.27 1.90
N VAL A 40 -8.46 3.76 0.72
CA VAL A 40 -7.65 3.63 -0.51
C VAL A 40 -6.25 4.18 -0.26
N TYR A 41 -6.15 5.39 0.30
CA TYR A 41 -4.87 6.03 0.57
C TYR A 41 -3.98 5.23 1.52
N VAL A 42 -4.56 4.80 2.66
CA VAL A 42 -3.84 4.04 3.68
C VAL A 42 -3.33 2.70 3.14
N LEU A 43 -4.16 1.98 2.37
CA LEU A 43 -3.74 0.72 1.75
C LEU A 43 -2.62 0.93 0.73
N GLY A 44 -2.72 1.97 -0.08
CA GLY A 44 -1.68 2.31 -1.04
C GLY A 44 -0.36 2.69 -0.36
N PHE A 45 -0.42 3.46 0.72
CA PHE A 45 0.74 3.77 1.56
C PHE A 45 1.39 2.49 2.09
N PHE A 46 0.61 1.53 2.60
CA PHE A 46 1.17 0.27 3.10
C PHE A 46 1.87 -0.55 2.01
N ILE A 47 1.28 -0.62 0.81
CA ILE A 47 1.90 -1.33 -0.32
C ILE A 47 3.20 -0.66 -0.73
N TRP A 48 3.22 0.67 -0.76
CA TRP A 48 4.43 1.42 -1.08
C TRP A 48 5.49 1.23 0.00
N ALA A 49 5.13 1.41 1.27
CA ALA A 49 6.02 1.23 2.42
C ALA A 49 6.63 -0.18 2.46
N TYR A 50 5.81 -1.21 2.20
CA TYR A 50 6.29 -2.58 2.09
C TYR A 50 7.35 -2.73 0.99
N ASN A 51 7.10 -2.18 -0.19
CA ASN A 51 8.02 -2.30 -1.30
C ASN A 51 9.28 -1.44 -1.12
N ALA A 52 9.17 -0.23 -0.57
CA ALA A 52 10.28 0.63 -0.20
C ALA A 52 11.20 -0.04 0.82
N TYR A 53 10.62 -0.65 1.85
CA TYR A 53 11.35 -1.46 2.82
C TYR A 53 12.08 -2.61 2.12
N SER A 54 11.40 -3.35 1.25
CA SER A 54 12.00 -4.48 0.52
C SER A 54 13.19 -4.09 -0.38
N ARG A 55 13.25 -2.83 -0.80
CA ARG A 55 14.31 -2.28 -1.67
C ARG A 55 15.30 -1.37 -0.94
N ASN A 56 15.19 -1.24 0.38
CA ASN A 56 16.02 -0.35 1.19
C ASN A 56 15.98 1.12 0.73
N LEU A 57 14.82 1.61 0.29
CA LEU A 57 14.63 3.02 -0.10
C LEU A 57 14.52 3.97 1.11
N GLY A 58 14.57 3.45 2.34
CA GLY A 58 14.41 4.27 3.53
C GLY A 58 12.96 4.66 3.82
N LEU A 59 12.77 5.82 4.45
CA LEU A 59 11.47 6.31 4.87
C LEU A 59 10.73 6.99 3.73
N VAL A 60 9.43 6.75 3.67
CA VAL A 60 8.58 7.10 2.54
C VAL A 60 7.79 8.35 2.89
N SER A 61 7.69 9.31 1.97
CA SER A 61 6.93 10.53 2.24
C SER A 61 5.44 10.23 2.38
N VAL A 62 4.82 10.63 3.48
CA VAL A 62 3.39 10.32 3.72
C VAL A 62 2.46 10.98 2.70
N SER A 63 2.88 12.03 1.98
CA SER A 63 2.00 12.88 1.16
C SER A 63 2.18 12.69 -0.35
N GLN A 64 2.05 11.46 -0.87
CA GLN A 64 2.10 11.21 -2.32
C GLN A 64 0.74 10.81 -2.91
N VAL A 65 0.39 11.40 -4.05
CA VAL A 65 -0.83 11.07 -4.81
C VAL A 65 -0.78 9.64 -5.36
N GLN A 66 0.42 9.13 -5.62
CA GLN A 66 0.65 7.76 -6.11
C GLN A 66 0.05 6.68 -5.20
N TYR A 67 -0.08 6.96 -3.90
CA TYR A 67 -0.71 6.04 -2.94
C TYR A 67 -2.19 5.80 -3.25
N GLY A 68 -2.89 6.81 -3.79
CA GLY A 68 -4.27 6.62 -4.25
C GLY A 68 -4.38 5.55 -5.33
N ALA A 69 -3.51 5.60 -6.34
CA ALA A 69 -3.48 4.61 -7.42
C ALA A 69 -3.09 3.22 -6.91
N ALA A 70 -2.06 3.15 -6.06
CA ALA A 70 -1.57 1.89 -5.48
C ALA A 70 -2.63 1.15 -4.66
N GLY A 71 -3.44 1.89 -3.89
CA GLY A 71 -4.46 1.33 -3.01
C GLY A 71 -5.81 1.03 -3.67
N LEU A 72 -6.08 1.60 -4.86
CA LEU A 72 -7.32 1.37 -5.59
C LEU A 72 -7.49 -0.09 -5.98
N ILE A 73 -6.43 -0.72 -6.50
CA ILE A 73 -6.47 -2.12 -6.95
C ILE A 73 -6.83 -3.09 -5.80
N PRO A 74 -6.19 -3.04 -4.63
CA PRO A 74 -6.59 -3.84 -3.46
C PRO A 74 -8.05 -3.67 -3.04
N ILE A 75 -8.57 -2.43 -3.07
CA ILE A 75 -9.98 -2.16 -2.76
C ILE A 75 -10.89 -2.82 -3.79
N VAL A 76 -10.58 -2.72 -5.09
CA VAL A 76 -11.34 -3.39 -6.15
C VAL A 76 -11.32 -4.91 -5.98
N LEU A 77 -10.16 -5.51 -5.65
CA LEU A 77 -10.05 -6.94 -5.38
C LEU A 77 -10.87 -7.36 -4.15
N GLY A 78 -10.86 -6.56 -3.08
CA GLY A 78 -11.67 -6.79 -1.90
C GLY A 78 -13.18 -6.69 -2.18
N LEU A 79 -13.60 -5.67 -2.93
CA LEU A 79 -14.99 -5.48 -3.37
C LEU A 79 -15.45 -6.62 -4.28
N TYR A 80 -14.59 -7.08 -5.19
CA TYR A 80 -14.87 -8.25 -6.03
C TYR A 80 -15.10 -9.51 -5.18
N GLY A 81 -14.20 -9.79 -4.23
CA GLY A 81 -14.37 -10.89 -3.28
C GLY A 81 -15.68 -10.80 -2.49
N PHE A 82 -16.03 -9.60 -2.02
CA PHE A 82 -17.30 -9.34 -1.35
C PHE A 82 -18.52 -9.55 -2.26
N LEU A 83 -18.45 -9.15 -3.53
CA LEU A 83 -19.55 -9.34 -4.48
C LEU A 83 -19.76 -10.82 -4.81
N VAL A 84 -18.67 -11.57 -5.04
CA VAL A 84 -18.73 -13.02 -5.25
C VAL A 84 -19.33 -13.72 -4.03
N ALA A 85 -18.91 -13.32 -2.82
CA ALA A 85 -19.52 -13.79 -1.57
C ALA A 85 -21.02 -13.55 -1.55
N ARG A 86 -21.43 -12.33 -1.93
CA ARG A 86 -22.83 -11.92 -1.87
C ARG A 86 -23.68 -12.71 -2.85
N ILE A 87 -23.20 -12.90 -4.08
CA ILE A 87 -23.88 -13.71 -5.09
C ILE A 87 -23.99 -15.17 -4.61
N GLY A 88 -22.91 -15.75 -4.09
CA GLY A 88 -22.92 -17.11 -3.54
C GLY A 88 -23.93 -17.29 -2.41
N ALA A 89 -24.07 -16.29 -1.53
CA ALA A 89 -25.05 -16.29 -0.46
C ALA A 89 -26.51 -16.16 -0.96
N VAL A 90 -26.76 -15.42 -2.04
CA VAL A 90 -28.11 -15.31 -2.64
C VAL A 90 -28.49 -16.58 -3.40
N MET A 91 -27.54 -17.17 -4.11
CA MET A 91 -27.77 -18.39 -4.90
C MET A 91 -27.98 -19.63 -4.02
N ASN A 92 -27.62 -19.57 -2.73
CA ASN A 92 -27.86 -20.66 -1.78
C ASN A 92 -28.97 -20.26 -0.78
N PRO A 93 -30.23 -20.65 -1.01
CA PRO A 93 -31.37 -20.21 -0.20
C PRO A 93 -31.32 -20.65 1.27
N HIS A 94 -30.51 -21.66 1.61
CA HIS A 94 -30.23 -22.02 3.01
C HIS A 94 -29.41 -20.95 3.76
N VAL A 95 -28.88 -19.96 3.05
CA VAL A 95 -28.02 -18.89 3.57
C VAL A 95 -28.81 -17.58 3.76
N VAL A 96 -30.14 -17.56 3.58
CA VAL A 96 -30.95 -16.33 3.60
C VAL A 96 -31.04 -15.65 4.99
N GLY A 97 -30.72 -16.35 6.08
CA GLY A 97 -30.43 -15.76 7.40
C GLY A 97 -29.18 -14.87 7.43
N ALA A 98 -28.39 -14.83 6.35
CA ALA A 98 -27.11 -14.14 6.29
C ALA A 98 -27.17 -12.61 6.35
N TRP A 99 -28.34 -11.95 6.33
CA TRP A 99 -28.38 -10.48 6.28
C TRP A 99 -28.08 -9.80 7.62
N THR A 100 -28.62 -10.34 8.72
CA THR A 100 -28.27 -9.96 10.11
C THR A 100 -26.81 -10.28 10.39
N ILE A 101 -26.35 -11.41 9.85
CA ILE A 101 -24.96 -11.84 9.84
C ILE A 101 -24.10 -10.84 9.08
N ILE A 102 -24.45 -10.42 7.87
CA ILE A 102 -23.66 -9.49 7.03
C ILE A 102 -23.46 -8.13 7.71
N LYS A 103 -24.46 -7.60 8.41
CA LYS A 103 -24.30 -6.38 9.22
C LYS A 103 -23.31 -6.57 10.37
N HIS A 104 -23.41 -7.68 11.11
CA HIS A 104 -22.42 -8.02 12.15
C HIS A 104 -21.04 -8.27 11.56
N CYS A 105 -21.00 -8.85 10.34
CA CYS A 105 -19.80 -9.14 9.57
C CYS A 105 -19.10 -7.87 9.09
N LEU A 106 -19.84 -6.84 8.62
CA LEU A 106 -19.26 -5.55 8.22
C LEU A 106 -18.62 -4.83 9.41
N ARG A 107 -19.28 -4.86 10.57
CA ARG A 107 -18.73 -4.28 11.81
C ARG A 107 -17.52 -5.06 12.32
N SER A 108 -17.58 -6.40 12.32
CA SER A 108 -16.42 -7.25 12.68
C SER A 108 -15.29 -7.14 11.66
N PHE A 109 -15.59 -7.02 10.37
CA PHE A 109 -14.61 -6.82 9.30
C PHE A 109 -13.87 -5.50 9.49
N PHE A 110 -14.57 -4.41 9.84
CA PHE A 110 -13.93 -3.13 10.13
C PHE A 110 -12.98 -3.23 11.33
N ILE A 111 -13.41 -3.87 12.42
CA ILE A 111 -12.56 -4.09 13.61
C ILE A 111 -11.35 -4.97 13.26
N CYS A 112 -11.58 -6.07 12.53
CA CYS A 112 -10.50 -6.94 12.07
C CYS A 112 -9.53 -6.21 11.14
N ALA A 113 -10.03 -5.41 10.20
CA ALA A 113 -9.21 -4.62 9.27
C ALA A 113 -8.36 -3.56 10.00
N VAL A 114 -8.92 -2.90 11.03
CA VAL A 114 -8.18 -1.98 11.89
C VAL A 114 -7.09 -2.71 12.68
N LEU A 115 -7.43 -3.82 13.34
CA LEU A 115 -6.45 -4.63 14.07
C LEU A 115 -5.36 -5.21 13.16
N TRP A 116 -5.72 -5.56 11.92
CA TRP A 116 -4.80 -6.04 10.90
C TRP A 116 -3.86 -4.93 10.43
N GLY A 117 -4.40 -3.73 10.18
CA GLY A 117 -3.62 -2.53 9.87
C GLY A 117 -2.62 -2.19 10.98
N VAL A 118 -3.04 -2.25 12.25
CA VAL A 118 -2.16 -2.03 13.41
C VAL A 118 -1.07 -3.11 13.50
N SER A 119 -1.43 -4.37 13.26
CA SER A 119 -0.50 -5.50 13.34
C SER A 119 0.55 -5.47 12.21
N ILE A 120 0.15 -5.11 10.99
CA ILE A 120 1.05 -4.92 9.85
C ILE A 120 1.93 -3.69 10.06
N PHE A 121 1.36 -2.59 10.53
CA PHE A 121 2.11 -1.39 10.88
C PHE A 121 3.18 -1.72 11.93
N ALA A 122 2.82 -2.43 13.00
CA ALA A 122 3.76 -2.90 14.01
C ALA A 122 4.85 -3.81 13.42
N ALA A 123 4.49 -4.76 12.55
CA ALA A 123 5.44 -5.67 11.92
C ALA A 123 6.42 -4.98 10.95
N ILE A 124 5.95 -3.96 10.20
CA ILE A 124 6.78 -3.20 9.26
C ILE A 124 7.71 -2.23 10.00
N PHE A 125 7.21 -1.52 11.02
CA PHE A 125 7.95 -0.43 11.66
C PHE A 125 8.76 -0.83 12.90
N LEU A 126 8.40 -1.90 13.61
CA LEU A 126 9.09 -2.29 14.84
C LEU A 126 10.18 -3.36 14.63
N LEU A 127 10.30 -3.94 13.43
CA LEU A 127 11.23 -5.03 13.16
C LEU A 127 12.20 -4.67 12.02
N PRO A 128 13.37 -4.08 12.33
CA PRO A 128 14.40 -3.87 11.33
C PRO A 128 15.11 -5.19 11.01
N GLY A 129 15.21 -5.57 9.73
CA GLY A 129 16.13 -6.61 9.27
C GLY A 129 15.56 -7.68 8.31
N ASN A 130 16.47 -8.24 7.50
CA ASN A 130 16.22 -9.08 6.34
C ASN A 130 15.29 -10.30 6.58
N ASN A 131 14.10 -10.20 5.99
CA ASN A 131 13.28 -11.23 5.32
C ASN A 131 12.77 -12.46 6.10
N LEU A 132 13.39 -12.84 7.22
CA LEU A 132 12.88 -13.89 8.12
C LEU A 132 11.77 -13.36 9.06
N PRO A 133 11.94 -12.22 9.75
CA PRO A 133 10.93 -11.76 10.70
C PRO A 133 9.62 -11.34 10.04
N PHE A 134 9.64 -10.82 8.79
CA PHE A 134 8.41 -10.52 8.06
C PHE A 134 7.62 -11.79 7.68
N LYS A 135 8.31 -12.83 7.19
CA LYS A 135 7.67 -14.13 6.89
C LYS A 135 7.13 -14.79 8.15
N VAL A 136 7.85 -14.67 9.26
CA VAL A 136 7.41 -15.16 10.58
C VAL A 136 6.24 -14.33 11.08
N ALA A 137 6.27 -13.00 10.98
CA ALA A 137 5.17 -12.13 11.39
C ALA A 137 3.91 -12.36 10.53
N SER A 138 4.03 -12.48 9.20
CA SER A 138 2.90 -12.82 8.34
C SER A 138 2.34 -14.21 8.65
N SER A 139 3.21 -15.16 9.01
CA SER A 139 2.80 -16.51 9.44
C SER A 139 2.11 -16.48 10.80
N ILE A 140 2.63 -15.72 11.78
CA ILE A 140 2.01 -15.52 13.09
C ILE A 140 0.65 -14.85 12.91
N VAL A 141 0.54 -13.78 12.13
CA VAL A 141 -0.74 -13.14 11.82
C VAL A 141 -1.71 -14.14 11.20
N THR A 142 -1.25 -14.95 10.23
CA THR A 142 -2.08 -16.00 9.62
C THR A 142 -2.54 -17.03 10.65
N VAL A 143 -1.64 -17.53 11.50
CA VAL A 143 -1.94 -18.50 12.56
C VAL A 143 -2.86 -17.92 13.62
N THR A 144 -2.65 -16.66 14.04
CA THR A 144 -3.52 -15.95 14.98
C THR A 144 -4.89 -15.72 14.38
N PHE A 145 -4.99 -15.40 13.09
CA PHE A 145 -6.28 -15.28 12.40
C PHE A 145 -7.02 -16.62 12.38
N ILE A 146 -6.32 -17.70 12.00
CA ILE A 146 -6.85 -19.06 12.05
C ILE A 146 -7.30 -19.40 13.48
N GLY A 147 -6.47 -19.09 14.49
CA GLY A 147 -6.75 -19.34 15.89
C GLY A 147 -7.95 -18.56 16.45
N LEU A 148 -8.10 -17.29 16.09
CA LEU A 148 -9.28 -16.48 16.44
C LEU A 148 -10.54 -16.99 15.75
N PHE A 149 -10.41 -17.47 14.51
CA PHE A 149 -11.50 -18.13 13.79
C PHE A 149 -11.92 -19.44 14.46
N VAL A 150 -10.95 -20.31 14.78
CA VAL A 150 -11.16 -21.58 15.48
C VAL A 150 -11.72 -21.36 16.90
N GLY A 151 -11.24 -20.33 17.61
CA GLY A 151 -11.73 -19.96 18.93
C GLY A 151 -13.17 -19.44 18.92
N LYS A 152 -13.51 -18.57 17.96
CA LYS A 152 -14.89 -18.10 17.76
C LYS A 152 -15.82 -19.25 17.37
N ALA A 153 -15.36 -20.14 16.50
CA ALA A 153 -16.01 -21.39 16.15
C ALA A 153 -16.31 -22.26 17.39
N TYR A 154 -15.34 -22.40 18.29
CA TYR A 154 -15.48 -23.16 19.53
C TYR A 154 -16.49 -22.52 20.49
N VAL A 155 -16.44 -21.19 20.66
CA VAL A 155 -17.36 -20.45 21.54
C VAL A 155 -18.80 -20.45 21.03
N LEU A 156 -19.00 -20.50 19.71
CA LEU A 156 -20.33 -20.55 19.09
C LEU A 156 -20.92 -21.97 19.01
N ARG A 157 -20.17 -23.00 19.41
CA ARG A 157 -20.60 -24.40 19.34
C ARG A 157 -21.74 -24.73 20.31
N ASP A 158 -21.83 -24.04 21.44
CA ASP A 158 -22.80 -24.33 22.52
C ASP A 158 -24.09 -23.51 22.44
N LYS A 159 -24.29 -22.71 21.39
CA LYS A 159 -25.56 -22.01 21.17
C LYS A 159 -26.50 -22.90 20.37
N ASP A 160 -27.32 -23.65 21.08
CA ASP A 160 -28.52 -24.32 20.55
C ASP A 160 -29.50 -23.24 20.07
N GLU A 161 -29.54 -22.98 18.76
CA GLU A 161 -30.66 -22.33 18.08
C GLU A 161 -30.50 -22.53 16.57
N ASP A 162 -31.62 -22.63 15.86
CA ASP A 162 -31.85 -23.04 14.47
C ASP A 162 -31.12 -22.25 13.35
N ASP A 163 -30.02 -21.56 13.67
CA ASP A 163 -29.18 -20.81 12.76
C ASP A 163 -28.07 -21.66 12.12
N LEU A 164 -27.73 -21.31 10.87
CA LEU A 164 -26.71 -21.96 10.04
C LEU A 164 -25.49 -22.41 10.86
N PRO A 165 -25.06 -23.68 10.80
CA PRO A 165 -23.99 -24.20 11.65
C PRO A 165 -22.75 -23.29 11.55
N TRP A 166 -22.22 -22.87 12.70
CA TRP A 166 -21.10 -21.92 12.79
C TRP A 166 -19.89 -22.32 11.91
N TRP A 167 -19.69 -23.61 11.65
CA TRP A 167 -18.62 -24.13 10.80
C TRP A 167 -18.85 -23.78 9.33
N GLN A 168 -20.11 -23.74 8.88
CA GLN A 168 -20.49 -23.34 7.54
C GLN A 168 -20.24 -21.84 7.37
N GLN A 169 -20.65 -21.02 8.34
CA GLN A 169 -20.37 -19.58 8.33
C GLN A 169 -18.87 -19.27 8.35
N THR A 170 -18.10 -20.01 9.16
CA THR A 170 -16.63 -19.90 9.24
C THR A 170 -15.96 -20.35 7.95
N SER A 171 -16.43 -21.43 7.33
CA SER A 171 -15.89 -21.92 6.06
C SER A 171 -16.05 -20.90 4.95
N TRP A 172 -17.21 -20.24 4.84
CA TRP A 172 -17.44 -19.17 3.87
C TRP A 172 -16.46 -18.02 4.04
N TRP A 173 -16.20 -17.61 5.28
CA TRP A 173 -15.21 -16.57 5.57
C TRP A 173 -13.81 -16.95 5.13
N LEU A 174 -13.37 -18.17 5.43
CA LEU A 174 -12.06 -18.65 5.00
C LEU A 174 -11.99 -18.72 3.47
N THR A 175 -13.03 -19.21 2.81
CA THR A 175 -13.12 -19.27 1.34
C THR A 175 -13.07 -17.90 0.68
N LEU A 176 -13.46 -16.81 1.37
CA LEU A 176 -13.48 -15.46 0.80
C LEU A 176 -12.25 -14.63 1.17
N CYS A 177 -11.86 -14.66 2.44
CA CYS A 177 -10.73 -13.90 2.95
C CYS A 177 -9.40 -14.44 2.44
N ILE A 178 -9.24 -15.77 2.35
CA ILE A 178 -7.97 -16.37 1.92
C ILE A 178 -7.64 -16.01 0.46
N PRO A 179 -8.53 -16.21 -0.54
CA PRO A 179 -8.22 -15.83 -1.91
C PRO A 179 -8.04 -14.32 -2.09
N SER A 180 -8.82 -13.50 -1.38
CA SER A 180 -8.67 -12.04 -1.43
C SER A 180 -7.31 -11.62 -0.88
N TYR A 181 -6.87 -12.20 0.24
CA TYR A 181 -5.55 -11.97 0.81
C TYR A 181 -4.43 -12.43 -0.13
N ILE A 182 -4.56 -13.62 -0.73
CA ILE A 182 -3.59 -14.12 -1.72
C ILE A 182 -3.53 -13.17 -2.91
N ALA A 183 -4.66 -12.73 -3.45
CA ALA A 183 -4.72 -11.81 -4.58
C ALA A 183 -4.06 -10.46 -4.27
N VAL A 184 -4.35 -9.87 -3.11
CA VAL A 184 -3.70 -8.61 -2.67
C VAL A 184 -2.20 -8.81 -2.46
N SER A 185 -1.79 -9.94 -1.88
CA SER A 185 -0.37 -10.26 -1.67
C SER A 185 0.37 -10.45 -2.99
N MET A 186 -0.22 -11.18 -3.95
CA MET A 186 0.32 -11.35 -5.30
C MET A 186 0.42 -10.02 -6.03
N TYR A 187 -0.61 -9.17 -5.90
CA TYR A 187 -0.56 -7.81 -6.45
C TYR A 187 0.60 -7.03 -5.87
N ALA A 188 0.74 -6.98 -4.54
CA ALA A 188 1.79 -6.20 -3.87
C ALA A 188 3.22 -6.69 -4.20
N GLN A 189 3.41 -8.00 -4.41
CA GLN A 189 4.72 -8.62 -4.64
C GLN A 189 5.11 -8.75 -6.11
N LEU A 190 4.15 -8.96 -7.01
CA LEU A 190 4.43 -9.29 -8.41
C LEU A 190 4.01 -8.16 -9.36
N VAL A 191 2.81 -7.62 -9.17
CA VAL A 191 2.22 -6.66 -10.10
C VAL A 191 2.70 -5.25 -9.79
N TYR A 192 2.54 -4.80 -8.55
CA TYR A 192 2.88 -3.45 -8.12
C TYR A 192 4.33 -3.01 -8.42
N PRO A 193 5.35 -3.87 -8.21
CA PRO A 193 6.72 -3.50 -8.51
C PRO A 193 7.04 -3.37 -10.01
N ALA A 194 6.16 -3.89 -10.88
CA ALA A 194 6.26 -3.81 -12.33
C ALA A 194 5.47 -2.65 -12.93
N ILE A 195 4.57 -2.03 -12.15
CA ILE A 195 3.80 -0.86 -12.61
C ILE A 195 4.75 0.36 -12.67
N PRO A 196 4.78 1.11 -13.78
CA PRO A 196 5.55 2.35 -13.88
C PRO A 196 5.14 3.39 -12.83
N GLN A 197 6.10 4.20 -12.37
CA GLN A 197 5.85 5.30 -11.42
C GLN A 197 4.81 6.31 -11.93
N GLU A 198 4.71 6.50 -13.25
CA GLU A 198 3.70 7.35 -13.91
C GLU A 198 2.26 6.90 -13.62
N PHE A 199 2.06 5.60 -13.39
CA PHE A 199 0.78 4.99 -13.01
C PHE A 199 0.69 4.70 -11.51
N GLY A 200 1.57 5.29 -10.70
CA GLY A 200 1.61 5.11 -9.24
C GLY A 200 2.25 3.81 -8.76
N GLY A 201 2.95 3.10 -9.65
CA GLY A 201 3.74 1.92 -9.28
C GLY A 201 5.16 2.25 -8.81
N MET A 202 5.96 1.21 -8.61
CA MET A 202 7.33 1.33 -8.09
C MET A 202 8.42 0.92 -9.10
N ALA A 203 8.05 0.63 -10.36
CA ALA A 203 9.05 0.29 -11.37
C ALA A 203 9.99 1.48 -11.61
N PRO A 204 11.31 1.32 -11.40
CA PRO A 204 12.27 2.39 -11.63
C PRO A 204 12.24 2.88 -13.07
N ARG A 205 12.50 4.17 -13.26
CA ARG A 205 12.63 4.76 -14.60
C ARG A 205 14.11 4.98 -14.92
N SER A 206 14.52 4.64 -16.12
CA SER A 206 15.91 4.89 -16.55
C SER A 206 16.06 6.34 -17.02
N ALA A 207 17.15 6.98 -16.62
CA ALA A 207 17.47 8.35 -17.02
C ALA A 207 18.97 8.58 -17.15
N LEU A 208 19.33 9.57 -17.96
CA LEU A 208 20.62 10.25 -17.92
C LEU A 208 20.42 11.57 -17.18
N ILE A 209 21.26 11.84 -16.19
CA ILE A 209 21.13 13.03 -15.35
C ILE A 209 22.35 13.92 -15.58
N GLU A 210 22.10 15.16 -15.93
CA GLU A 210 23.13 16.18 -15.98
C GLU A 210 23.24 16.85 -14.62
N VAL A 211 24.40 16.75 -13.98
CA VAL A 211 24.64 17.24 -12.62
C VAL A 211 25.88 18.09 -12.58
N LYS A 212 25.90 19.07 -11.67
CA LYS A 212 27.11 19.84 -11.42
C LYS A 212 28.13 18.96 -10.71
N ARG A 213 29.32 18.81 -11.30
CA ARG A 213 30.40 17.95 -10.78
C ARG A 213 30.80 18.31 -9.34
N ILE A 214 30.78 19.60 -9.01
CA ILE A 214 31.15 20.12 -7.67
C ILE A 214 30.18 19.71 -6.57
N ASP A 215 28.92 19.42 -6.93
CA ASP A 215 27.87 19.06 -5.99
C ASP A 215 27.85 17.55 -5.67
N LEU A 216 28.69 16.76 -6.35
CA LEU A 216 28.82 15.33 -6.12
C LEU A 216 29.97 14.98 -5.19
N SER A 217 29.67 14.15 -4.18
CA SER A 217 30.71 13.55 -3.35
C SER A 217 31.69 12.69 -4.18
N PRO A 218 32.94 12.50 -3.74
CA PRO A 218 33.90 11.63 -4.45
C PRO A 218 33.35 10.21 -4.72
N ARG A 219 32.58 9.67 -3.76
CA ARG A 219 31.94 8.36 -3.90
C ARG A 219 30.86 8.35 -4.98
N GLN A 220 29.99 9.37 -5.02
CA GLN A 220 28.99 9.51 -6.08
C GLN A 220 29.65 9.66 -7.45
N ARG A 221 30.74 10.44 -7.55
CA ARG A 221 31.49 10.59 -8.80
C ARG A 221 32.02 9.25 -9.33
N GLY A 222 32.61 8.43 -8.46
CA GLY A 222 33.15 7.12 -8.85
C GLY A 222 32.08 6.11 -9.31
N VAL A 223 30.81 6.34 -8.98
CA VAL A 223 29.71 5.39 -9.23
C VAL A 223 28.74 5.88 -10.31
N LEU A 224 28.49 7.20 -10.39
CA LEU A 224 27.50 7.79 -11.29
C LEU A 224 28.11 8.34 -12.58
N LEU A 225 29.43 8.58 -12.62
CA LEU A 225 30.09 9.16 -13.79
C LEU A 225 30.91 8.11 -14.53
N SER A 226 31.02 8.28 -15.85
CA SER A 226 31.89 7.46 -16.69
C SER A 226 33.36 7.62 -16.26
N ALA A 227 34.20 6.62 -16.53
CA ALA A 227 35.63 6.69 -16.16
C ALA A 227 36.35 7.92 -16.77
N ALA A 228 35.94 8.35 -17.97
CA ALA A 228 36.46 9.56 -18.60
C ALA A 228 36.07 10.82 -17.82
N ASP A 229 34.81 10.87 -17.35
CA ASP A 229 34.30 12.02 -16.59
C ASP A 229 34.77 12.02 -15.13
N GLN A 230 35.35 10.95 -14.61
CA GLN A 230 35.92 10.92 -13.26
C GLN A 230 37.23 11.74 -13.17
N ILE A 231 38.00 11.81 -14.26
CA ILE A 231 39.28 12.53 -14.32
C ILE A 231 39.02 14.01 -14.65
N GLY A 232 38.38 14.71 -13.71
CA GLY A 232 38.25 16.17 -13.80
C GLY A 232 39.55 16.89 -13.44
N PRO A 233 39.62 18.21 -13.71
CA PRO A 233 40.69 19.03 -13.16
C PRO A 233 40.71 18.88 -11.62
N LYS A 234 41.92 18.85 -11.04
CA LYS A 234 42.12 18.74 -9.57
C LYS A 234 41.36 19.82 -8.79
N ASP A 235 41.10 20.96 -9.42
CA ASP A 235 40.32 22.07 -8.89
C ASP A 235 38.98 22.18 -9.65
N PRO A 236 37.85 21.74 -9.05
CA PRO A 236 36.53 21.78 -9.68
C PRO A 236 36.06 23.20 -10.02
N SER A 237 36.58 24.22 -9.34
CA SER A 237 36.20 25.62 -9.56
C SER A 237 36.74 26.18 -10.89
N LYS A 238 37.74 25.50 -11.47
CA LYS A 238 38.37 25.86 -12.74
C LYS A 238 37.90 25.01 -13.90
N ASP A 239 36.91 24.14 -13.68
CA ASP A 239 36.37 23.30 -14.74
C ASP A 239 35.54 24.16 -15.70
N ALA A 240 35.96 24.21 -16.97
CA ALA A 240 35.22 24.92 -18.02
C ALA A 240 33.85 24.26 -18.27
N ASN A 241 33.71 22.97 -17.93
CA ASN A 241 32.48 22.20 -18.05
C ASN A 241 32.02 21.74 -16.65
N PRO A 242 31.36 22.60 -15.87
CA PRO A 242 30.92 22.26 -14.53
C PRO A 242 29.80 21.20 -14.51
N VAL A 243 29.14 20.97 -15.64
CA VAL A 243 28.03 20.03 -15.79
C VAL A 243 28.54 18.75 -16.47
N VAL A 244 28.26 17.61 -15.85
CA VAL A 244 28.62 16.28 -16.35
C VAL A 244 27.37 15.42 -16.46
N THR A 245 27.31 14.58 -17.49
CA THR A 245 26.23 13.61 -17.69
C THR A 245 26.56 12.33 -16.95
N SER A 246 25.59 11.79 -16.21
CA SER A 246 25.74 10.49 -15.55
C SER A 246 25.77 9.34 -16.56
N ILE A 247 26.27 8.19 -16.14
CA ILE A 247 25.90 6.92 -16.79
C ILE A 247 24.37 6.70 -16.66
N PRO A 248 23.76 5.77 -17.42
CA PRO A 248 22.36 5.42 -17.21
C PRO A 248 22.10 5.04 -15.75
N VAL A 249 21.15 5.73 -15.13
CA VAL A 249 20.71 5.49 -13.75
C VAL A 249 19.24 5.13 -13.72
N GLU A 250 18.87 4.32 -12.76
CA GLU A 250 17.50 4.03 -12.38
C GLU A 250 17.07 5.03 -11.31
N VAL A 251 16.08 5.85 -11.63
CA VAL A 251 15.41 6.74 -10.69
C VAL A 251 14.39 5.92 -9.91
N LEU A 252 14.68 5.72 -8.63
CA LEU A 252 13.86 4.91 -7.72
C LEU A 252 12.75 5.75 -7.09
N TYR A 253 13.02 7.03 -6.82
CA TYR A 253 12.10 7.95 -6.18
C TYR A 253 12.46 9.41 -6.53
N ASP A 254 11.43 10.25 -6.70
CA ASP A 254 11.55 11.69 -6.96
C ASP A 254 10.43 12.41 -6.19
N ASN A 255 10.79 13.20 -5.18
CA ASN A 255 9.84 13.97 -4.37
C ASN A 255 9.87 15.48 -4.66
N GLY A 256 10.56 15.91 -5.73
CA GLY A 256 10.73 17.31 -6.09
C GLY A 256 11.94 17.99 -5.43
N ASP A 257 12.33 17.59 -4.21
CA ASP A 257 13.51 18.14 -3.52
C ASP A 257 14.75 17.25 -3.69
N VAL A 258 14.52 15.95 -3.77
CA VAL A 258 15.51 14.90 -3.72
C VAL A 258 15.14 13.82 -4.73
N ILE A 259 16.16 13.30 -5.41
CA ILE A 259 16.07 12.12 -6.25
C ILE A 259 16.92 11.01 -5.65
N GLU A 260 16.30 9.85 -5.47
CA GLU A 260 17.01 8.62 -5.15
C GLU A 260 17.26 7.83 -6.42
N LEU A 261 18.52 7.47 -6.63
CA LEU A 261 18.96 6.86 -7.86
C LEU A 261 20.01 5.78 -7.64
N ARG A 262 20.03 4.82 -8.55
CA ARG A 262 20.95 3.69 -8.56
C ARG A 262 21.54 3.53 -9.97
N PRO A 263 22.83 3.25 -10.13
CA PRO A 263 23.39 2.96 -11.45
C PRO A 263 22.71 1.76 -12.10
N GLN A 264 22.35 1.88 -13.37
CA GLN A 264 21.72 0.78 -14.11
C GLN A 264 22.68 -0.41 -14.21
N GLY A 265 22.16 -1.62 -14.04
CA GLY A 265 22.94 -2.87 -14.08
C GLY A 265 23.84 -3.10 -12.85
N SER A 266 23.89 -2.17 -11.90
CA SER A 266 24.64 -2.37 -10.66
C SER A 266 23.93 -3.37 -9.75
N ARG A 267 24.64 -4.44 -9.37
CA ARG A 267 24.20 -5.35 -8.31
C ARG A 267 24.32 -4.72 -6.91
N SER A 268 24.95 -3.55 -6.81
CA SER A 268 25.05 -2.84 -5.54
C SER A 268 23.67 -2.35 -5.10
N SER A 269 23.32 -2.63 -3.85
CA SER A 269 22.17 -2.02 -3.18
C SER A 269 22.40 -0.55 -2.80
N ALA A 270 23.50 0.06 -3.25
CA ALA A 270 23.79 1.47 -2.97
C ALA A 270 22.80 2.36 -3.73
N VAL A 271 21.87 2.93 -2.97
CA VAL A 271 21.00 4.02 -3.39
C VAL A 271 21.70 5.33 -3.06
N PHE A 272 21.72 6.25 -4.02
CA PHE A 272 22.31 7.58 -3.85
C PHE A 272 21.21 8.62 -3.82
N GLU A 273 21.30 9.50 -2.82
CA GLU A 273 20.45 10.67 -2.69
C GLU A 273 21.13 11.87 -3.37
N ILE A 274 20.44 12.51 -4.31
CA ILE A 274 20.89 13.76 -4.95
C ILE A 274 19.80 14.81 -4.81
N LYS A 275 20.16 16.00 -4.30
CA LYS A 275 19.23 17.13 -4.27
C LYS A 275 18.86 17.55 -5.69
N ARG A 276 17.57 17.77 -5.94
CA ARG A 276 17.04 18.21 -7.23
C ARG A 276 17.69 19.51 -7.70
N SER A 277 18.07 20.40 -6.79
CA SER A 277 18.80 21.65 -7.08
C SER A 277 20.15 21.45 -7.77
N ASN A 278 20.76 20.27 -7.62
CA ASN A 278 22.08 19.94 -8.16
C ASN A 278 21.99 19.33 -9.57
N ILE A 279 20.75 19.01 -9.99
CA ILE A 279 20.43 18.42 -11.29
C ILE A 279 20.04 19.54 -12.25
N VAL A 280 20.79 19.65 -13.33
CA VAL A 280 20.55 20.63 -14.39
C VAL A 280 19.44 20.15 -15.32
N SER A 281 19.52 18.90 -15.76
CA SER A 281 18.53 18.29 -16.63
C SER A 281 18.41 16.78 -16.39
N ILE A 282 17.26 16.22 -16.74
CA ILE A 282 16.99 14.78 -16.71
C ILE A 282 16.49 14.38 -18.09
N THR A 283 17.26 13.54 -18.76
CA THR A 283 16.86 12.92 -20.03
C THR A 283 16.34 11.52 -19.73
N TRP A 284 15.02 11.35 -19.78
CA TRP A 284 14.39 10.05 -19.59
C TRP A 284 14.73 9.14 -20.76
N LEU A 285 15.33 7.99 -20.46
CA LEU A 285 15.54 6.95 -21.46
C LEU A 285 14.21 6.25 -21.65
N GLY A 286 13.74 6.16 -22.91
CA GLY A 286 12.49 5.46 -23.23
C GLY A 286 12.49 4.05 -22.66
N TYR A 287 11.31 3.58 -22.23
CA TYR A 287 11.15 2.20 -21.80
C TYR A 287 11.34 1.32 -23.04
N ASP A 288 12.51 0.74 -23.21
CA ASP A 288 12.78 -0.15 -24.33
C ASP A 288 12.12 -1.51 -24.03
N ILE A 289 10.81 -1.58 -24.29
CA ILE A 289 9.98 -2.78 -24.08
C ILE A 289 10.58 -3.98 -24.84
N ALA A 290 11.35 -3.73 -25.90
CA ALA A 290 11.96 -4.75 -26.73
C ALA A 290 13.03 -5.60 -26.01
N ASN A 291 13.65 -5.11 -24.94
CA ASN A 291 14.79 -5.78 -24.31
C ASN A 291 14.47 -6.62 -23.05
N ASN A 292 13.19 -6.84 -22.73
CA ASN A 292 12.71 -7.92 -21.85
C ASN A 292 13.52 -8.17 -20.56
N GLY A 293 14.02 -7.10 -19.92
CA GLY A 293 14.53 -7.14 -18.54
C GLY A 293 15.61 -8.19 -18.25
N LYS A 294 16.45 -8.56 -19.23
CA LYS A 294 17.69 -9.26 -18.89
C LYS A 294 18.76 -8.22 -18.57
N PRO A 295 19.37 -8.27 -17.37
CA PRO A 295 20.53 -7.45 -17.05
C PRO A 295 21.71 -7.77 -17.98
#